data_AF-A0A534MYU7-F1
#
_entry.id   AF-A0A534MYU7-F1
#
_cell.length_a   1.000
_cell.length_b   1.000
_cell.length_c   1.000
_cell.angle_alpha   90.00
_cell.angle_beta   90.00
_cell.angle_gamma   90.00
#
_symmetry.space_group_name_H-M   'P 1'
#
loop_
_entity.id
_entity.type
_entity.pdbx_description
1 polymer ?
#
loop_
_entity_poly.entity_id
_entity_poly.type
_entity_poly.pdbx_seq_one_letter_code
_entity_poly.pdbx_strand_id
1 'polypeptide(L)' 'MRIDPNDESITLKDIMQRIQQIQRQHPDLDVFFDGDEYAVCSRPKEKARAIAEAVEGRKKA' A
#
# COMPACT_ATOMS: atom_id res chain seq x y z
N MET A 1 6.46 -2.03 -6.93
CA MET A 1 7.82 -2.57 -6.72
C MET A 1 7.68 -3.98 -6.19
N ARG A 2 8.19 -5.00 -6.88
CA ARG A 2 8.16 -6.38 -6.37
C ARG A 2 9.32 -6.63 -5.42
N ILE A 3 9.10 -7.52 -4.47
CA ILE A 3 10.09 -7.97 -3.50
C ILE A 3 10.26 -9.50 -3.70
N ASP A 4 11.45 -10.02 -3.43
CA ASP A 4 11.64 -11.47 -3.35
C ASP A 4 11.32 -11.93 -1.92
N PRO A 5 10.35 -12.85 -1.73
CA PRO A 5 10.00 -13.35 -0.39
C PRO A 5 11.08 -14.18 0.29
N ASN A 6 12.08 -14.66 -0.46
CA ASN A 6 13.18 -15.45 0.09
C ASN A 6 14.44 -14.61 0.32
N ASP A 7 14.41 -13.32 0.02
CA ASP A 7 15.54 -12.43 0.27
C ASP A 7 15.60 -12.07 1.75
N GLU A 8 16.52 -12.71 2.47
CA GLU A 8 16.74 -12.45 3.91
C GLU A 8 17.40 -11.08 4.17
N SER A 9 17.90 -10.40 3.13
CA SER A 9 18.54 -9.09 3.28
C SER A 9 17.54 -7.94 3.42
N ILE A 10 16.29 -8.15 3.00
CA ILE A 10 15.24 -7.14 3.12
C ILE A 10 14.35 -7.41 4.32
N THR A 11 14.22 -6.42 5.19
CA THR A 11 13.35 -6.51 6.35
C THR A 11 12.03 -5.79 6.12
N LEU A 12 11.01 -6.14 6.90
CA LEU A 12 9.76 -5.39 6.95
C LEU A 12 9.99 -3.89 7.25
N LYS A 13 11.01 -3.56 8.05
CA LYS A 13 11.38 -2.18 8.35
C LYS A 13 11.81 -1.43 7.09
N ASP A 14 12.59 -2.07 6.21
CA ASP A 14 13.04 -1.47 4.96
C ASP A 14 11.87 -1.21 4.00
N ILE A 15 10.90 -2.14 3.97
CA ILE A 15 9.66 -1.99 3.22
C ILE A 15 8.87 -0.77 3.74
N MET A 16 8.69 -0.67 5.06
CA MET A 16 7.98 0.46 5.67
C MET A 16 8.68 1.80 5.41
N GLN A 17 10.02 1.84 5.48
CA GLN A 17 10.79 3.04 5.16
C GLN A 17 10.62 3.46 3.70
N ARG A 18 10.63 2.50 2.77
CA ARG A 18 10.38 2.77 1.34
C ARG A 18 8.97 3.30 1.11
N ILE A 19 7.95 2.72 1.75
CA ILE A 19 6.57 3.23 1.67
C ILE A 19 6.51 4.69 2.14
N GLN A 20 7.09 5.00 3.30
CA GLN A 20 7.10 6.38 3.82
C GLN A 20 7.83 7.35 2.88
N GLN A 21 8.93 6.92 2.27
CA GLN A 21 9.65 7.73 1.29
C GLN A 21 8.77 8.06 0.07
N ILE A 22 8.09 7.06 -0.50
CA ILE A 22 7.21 7.24 -1.66
C ILE A 22 6.04 8.15 -1.28
N GLN A 23 5.42 7.96 -0.11
CA GLN A 23 4.33 8.81 0.37
C GLN A 23 4.75 10.28 0.53
N ARG A 24 5.99 10.55 0.96
CA ARG A 24 6.52 11.93 1.06
C ARG A 24 6.73 12.57 -0.31
N GLN A 25 7.12 11.78 -1.31
CA GLN A 25 7.33 12.24 -2.69
C GLN A 25 6.00 12.40 -3.45
N HIS A 26 4.99 11.61 -3.09
CA HIS A 26 3.69 11.53 -3.76
C HIS A 26 2.55 11.59 -2.72
N PRO A 27 2.25 12.78 -2.18
CA PRO A 27 1.27 12.93 -1.10
C PRO A 27 -0.17 12.61 -1.50
N ASP A 28 -0.46 12.51 -2.80
CA ASP A 28 -1.75 12.14 -3.40
C ASP A 28 -1.96 10.61 -3.53
N LEU A 29 -0.90 9.82 -3.33
CA LEU A 29 -0.96 8.36 -3.42
C LEU A 29 -1.15 7.72 -2.05
N ASP A 30 -2.00 6.69 -2.04
CA ASP A 30 -2.09 5.68 -0.99
C ASP A 30 -1.12 4.56 -1.37
N VAL A 31 -0.03 4.44 -0.63
CA VAL A 31 1.07 3.49 -0.88
C VAL A 31 1.07 2.45 0.23
N PHE A 32 1.07 1.17 -0.14
CA PHE A 32 0.88 0.05 0.78
C PHE A 32 1.71 -1.16 0.33
N PHE A 33 1.91 -2.11 1.25
CA PHE A 33 2.48 -3.41 0.94
C PHE A 33 1.35 -4.41 0.68
N ASP A 34 1.37 -5.03 -0.49
CA ASP A 34 0.51 -6.14 -0.88
C ASP A 34 1.22 -7.46 -0.53
N GLY A 35 0.68 -8.17 0.45
CA GLY A 35 1.25 -9.43 0.94
C GLY A 35 1.03 -10.61 -0.01
N ASP A 36 0.01 -10.55 -0.87
CA ASP A 36 -0.29 -11.62 -1.83
C ASP A 36 0.62 -11.49 -3.05
N GLU A 37 0.79 -10.27 -3.57
CA GLU A 37 1.71 -10.00 -4.67
C GLU A 37 3.17 -9.85 -4.22
N TYR A 38 3.40 -9.80 -2.91
CA TYR A 38 4.69 -9.52 -2.28
C TYR A 38 5.36 -8.27 -2.87
N ALA A 39 4.60 -7.17 -2.91
CA ALA A 39 4.97 -5.95 -3.62
C ALA A 39 4.54 -4.68 -2.89
N VAL A 40 5.31 -3.60 -3.03
CA VAL A 40 4.84 -2.26 -2.68
C VAL A 40 4.03 -1.70 -3.85
N CYS A 41 2.75 -1.46 -3.59
CA CYS A 41 1.75 -0.99 -4.53
C CYS A 41 1.28 0.41 -4.14
N SER A 42 0.66 1.10 -5.10
CA SER A 42 0.10 2.44 -4.87
C SER A 42 -1.16 2.65 -5.66
N ARG A 43 -2.07 3.45 -5.13
CA ARG A 43 -3.29 3.90 -5.81
C ARG A 43 -3.58 5.37 -5.48
N PRO A 44 -4.34 6.10 -6.32
CA PRO A 44 -4.78 7.44 -5.97
C PRO A 44 -5.63 7.43 -4.67
N LYS A 45 -5.36 8.35 -3.74
CA LYS A 45 -6.10 8.44 -2.46
C LYS A 45 -7.60 8.64 -2.66
N GLU A 46 -8.00 9.39 -3.67
CA GLU A 46 -9.42 9.60 -3.98
C GLU A 46 -10.13 8.28 -4.29
N LYS A 47 -9.48 7.41 -5.07
CA LYS A 47 -10.01 6.08 -5.38
C LYS A 47 -10.04 5.20 -4.13
N ALA A 48 -9.01 5.26 -3.29
CA ALA A 48 -8.97 4.53 -2.02
C ALA A 48 -10.16 4.91 -1.11
N ARG A 49 -10.43 6.21 -0.98
CA ARG A 49 -11.53 6.75 -0.17
C ARG A 49 -12.89 6.30 -0.69
N ALA A 50 -13.13 6.42 -2.00
CA ALA A 50 -14.38 6.00 -2.62
C ALA A 50 -14.66 4.49 -2.40
N ILE A 51 -13.62 3.64 -2.48
CA ILE A 51 -13.76 2.21 -2.21
C ILE A 51 -14.08 1.95 -0.74
N ALA A 52 -13.40 2.62 0.19
CA ALA A 52 -13.65 2.46 1.63
C ALA A 52 -15.10 2.84 1.98
N GLU A 53 -15.57 3.99 1.50
CA GLU A 53 -16.95 4.46 1.67
C GLU A 53 -17.97 3.45 1.10
N ALA A 54 -17.70 2.88 -0.09
CA ALA A 54 -18.57 1.88 -0.70
C ALA A 54 -18.62 0.56 0.09
N VAL A 55 -17.48 0.10 0.63
CA VAL A 55 -17.40 -1.13 1.44
C VAL A 55 -18.12 -0.95 2.77
N GLU A 56 -17.96 0.20 3.44
CA GLU A 56 -18.66 0.51 4.68
C GLU A 56 -20.17 0.66 4.48
N GLY A 57 -20.60 1.29 3.38
CA GLY A 57 -22.01 1.38 3.01
C GLY A 57 -22.67 0.02 2.81
N ARG A 58 -21.96 -0.96 2.23
CA ARG A 58 -22.44 -2.34 2.08
C ARG A 58 -22.54 -3.12 3.38
N LYS A 59 -21.77 -2.76 4.42
CA LYS A 59 -21.86 -3.41 5.75
C LYS A 59 -23.09 -2.95 6.56
N LYS A 60 -23.74 -1.85 6.17
CA LYS A 60 -24.92 -1.29 6.85
C LYS A 60 -26.26 -1.59 6.15
N ALA A 61 -26.24 -2.35 5.05
CA ALA A 61 -27.41 -2.73 4.28
C ALA A 61 -27.79 -4.20 4.50
#